data_AF-A0A1V9YSH7-F1
#
_entry.id   AF-A0A1V9YSH7-F1
#
_cell.length_a   1.000
_cell.length_b   1.000
_cell.length_c   1.000
_cell.angle_alpha   90.00
_cell.angle_beta   90.00
_cell.angle_gamma   90.00
#
_symmetry.space_group_name_H-M   'P 1'
#
loop_
_entity.id
_entity.type
_entity.pdbx_description
1 polymer ?
#
loop_
_entity_poly.entity_id
_entity_poly.type
_entity_poly.pdbx_seq_one_letter_code
_entity_poly.pdbx_strand_id
1 'polypeptide(L)'
;PTDAPTPVPTTVPTAAPTTVTPAPTDAPTTFTPAPTTVTPAPTTVTPAPTTLTPAPTTVTPAPTTVTPAPTTVTPAPTTVTPAPTTVTPTTAPPACSRTRRSWDSYTAAEKATYKKAIETAMNKGYYETFAKIHRNQMTWYEAHGTCVFLYWHRRFLLGFENMLRSLGSEFACVTIPYFDYVQDSVAFRAGTCKSVSSCSAIARELAGFKASFSWNRGDWTKAKFTPDMSHVNIKQTVLPSGKSLTLADVSSSIEGRVHNSVHNLLGGDMTTA
;
A
#
# COMPACT_ATOMS: atom_id res chain seq x y z
N PRO A 1 1.08 68.63 -70.96
CA PRO A 1 2.36 69.16 -70.42
C PRO A 1 2.52 68.71 -68.96
N THR A 2 2.92 67.46 -68.72
CA THR A 2 4.30 67.07 -68.37
C THR A 2 4.91 67.95 -67.28
N ASP A 3 4.93 67.43 -66.05
CA ASP A 3 6.15 67.48 -65.24
C ASP A 3 6.23 66.21 -64.38
N ALA A 4 7.37 65.54 -64.52
CA ALA A 4 7.69 64.23 -63.99
C ALA A 4 8.24 64.33 -62.54
N PRO A 5 8.10 63.28 -61.72
CA PRO A 5 8.63 63.27 -60.36
C PRO A 5 10.15 63.04 -60.31
N THR A 6 10.78 63.80 -59.42
CA THR A 6 12.21 63.83 -59.05
C THR A 6 12.70 62.50 -58.46
N PRO A 7 13.93 62.04 -58.77
CA PRO A 7 14.45 60.74 -58.32
C PRO A 7 15.00 60.77 -56.88
N VAL A 8 14.77 59.67 -56.15
CA VAL A 8 15.35 59.37 -54.83
C VAL A 8 16.69 58.63 -55.02
N PRO A 9 17.76 58.94 -54.25
CA PRO A 9 19.07 58.31 -54.45
C PRO A 9 19.13 56.89 -53.85
N THR A 10 19.64 55.96 -54.64
CA THR A 10 19.99 54.58 -54.23
C THR A 10 21.41 54.54 -53.68
N THR A 11 21.61 54.09 -52.44
CA THR A 11 22.93 53.81 -51.87
C THR A 11 23.19 52.30 -51.87
N VAL A 12 24.16 51.88 -52.67
CA VAL A 12 24.70 50.51 -52.76
C VAL A 12 25.62 50.23 -51.57
N PRO A 13 25.54 49.07 -50.89
CA PRO A 13 26.50 48.71 -49.85
C PRO A 13 27.80 48.15 -50.46
N THR A 14 28.93 48.68 -49.99
CA THR A 14 30.30 48.33 -50.39
C THR A 14 30.82 47.13 -49.59
N ALA A 15 31.35 46.11 -50.27
CA ALA A 15 32.19 45.01 -49.72
C ALA A 15 33.67 45.47 -49.73
N ALA A 16 34.67 44.96 -48.98
CA ALA A 16 34.91 43.87 -48.04
C ALA A 16 36.11 44.30 -47.12
N PRO A 17 36.59 43.50 -46.15
CA PRO A 17 37.62 42.52 -46.52
C PRO A 17 37.46 41.14 -45.85
N THR A 18 37.84 40.13 -46.62
CA THR A 18 37.86 38.71 -46.32
C THR A 18 39.07 38.37 -45.46
N THR A 19 38.86 37.86 -44.26
CA THR A 19 39.91 37.19 -43.48
C THR A 19 39.66 35.69 -43.56
N VAL A 20 40.57 34.97 -44.20
CA VAL A 20 40.55 33.51 -44.31
C VAL A 20 41.22 32.96 -43.05
N THR A 21 40.43 32.38 -42.14
CA THR A 21 40.93 31.59 -41.01
C THR A 21 40.68 30.11 -41.33
N PRO A 22 41.71 29.24 -41.28
CA PRO A 22 41.56 27.83 -41.64
C PRO A 22 40.64 27.09 -40.66
N ALA A 23 39.76 26.26 -41.21
CA ALA A 23 38.84 25.42 -40.45
C ALA A 23 39.64 24.38 -39.62
N PRO A 24 39.39 24.26 -38.31
CA PRO A 24 39.94 23.16 -37.52
C PRO A 24 39.27 21.85 -37.97
N THR A 25 40.07 20.99 -38.60
CA THR A 25 39.71 19.62 -38.93
C THR A 25 40.04 18.76 -37.72
N ASP A 26 39.08 18.59 -36.80
CA ASP A 26 39.09 17.54 -35.78
C ASP A 26 37.65 17.14 -35.47
N ALA A 27 37.12 16.20 -36.25
CA ALA A 27 35.85 15.56 -35.97
C ALA A 27 36.02 14.62 -34.76
N PRO A 28 35.17 14.68 -33.73
CA PRO A 28 35.25 13.72 -32.63
C PRO A 28 34.76 12.35 -33.14
N THR A 29 35.68 11.39 -33.26
CA THR A 29 35.33 9.97 -33.39
C THR A 29 34.80 9.46 -32.05
N THR A 30 33.48 9.40 -31.91
CA THR A 30 32.84 8.76 -30.76
C THR A 30 32.83 7.24 -30.98
N PHE A 31 33.62 6.51 -30.20
CA PHE A 31 33.48 5.05 -30.10
C PHE A 31 32.41 4.73 -29.07
N THR A 32 31.31 4.12 -29.51
CA THR A 32 30.25 3.59 -28.63
C THR A 32 30.61 2.15 -28.26
N PRO A 33 31.00 1.83 -27.01
CA PRO A 33 31.14 0.43 -26.61
C PRO A 33 29.76 -0.23 -26.49
N ALA A 34 29.65 -1.49 -26.94
CA ALA A 34 28.45 -2.29 -26.75
C ALA A 34 28.21 -2.56 -25.25
N PRO A 35 26.95 -2.56 -24.78
CA PRO A 35 26.65 -2.83 -23.38
C PRO A 35 27.08 -4.26 -23.03
N THR A 36 27.97 -4.40 -22.05
CA THR A 36 28.37 -5.69 -21.50
C THR A 36 27.65 -5.86 -20.17
N THR A 37 26.74 -6.84 -20.10
CA THR A 37 26.03 -7.16 -18.85
C THR A 37 26.83 -8.23 -18.11
N VAL A 38 27.38 -7.88 -16.95
CA VAL A 38 28.01 -8.86 -16.04
C VAL A 38 26.99 -9.22 -14.97
N THR A 39 26.51 -10.47 -15.00
CA THR A 39 25.65 -11.01 -13.95
C THR A 39 26.54 -11.52 -12.81
N PRO A 40 26.48 -10.96 -11.58
CA PRO A 40 27.16 -11.57 -10.45
C PRO A 40 26.49 -12.91 -10.12
N ALA A 41 27.28 -13.96 -9.92
CA ALA A 41 26.78 -15.22 -9.37
C ALA A 41 26.29 -15.00 -7.93
N PRO A 42 25.17 -15.61 -7.50
CA PRO A 42 24.68 -15.47 -6.14
C PRO A 42 25.65 -16.15 -5.16
N THR A 43 26.25 -15.37 -4.25
CA THR A 43 26.96 -15.89 -3.07
C THR A 43 25.97 -16.14 -1.94
N THR A 44 25.78 -17.41 -1.59
CA THR A 44 25.01 -17.83 -0.41
C THR A 44 25.97 -17.92 0.77
N VAL A 45 25.72 -17.16 1.85
CA VAL A 45 26.44 -17.29 3.12
C VAL A 45 25.59 -18.12 4.07
N THR A 46 26.00 -19.35 4.36
CA THR A 46 25.35 -20.23 5.34
C THR A 46 25.98 -19.99 6.71
N PRO A 47 25.25 -19.50 7.74
CA PRO A 47 25.79 -19.45 9.09
C PRO A 47 25.94 -20.87 9.65
N ALA A 48 27.09 -21.14 10.26
CA ALA A 48 27.37 -22.41 10.92
C ALA A 48 26.54 -22.54 12.22
N PRO A 49 25.92 -23.70 12.51
CA PRO A 49 25.21 -23.90 13.77
C PRO A 49 26.21 -24.05 14.92
N THR A 50 26.17 -23.15 15.90
CA THR A 50 26.88 -23.31 17.18
C THR A 50 25.99 -24.09 18.15
N THR A 51 26.36 -25.34 18.42
CA THR A 51 25.81 -26.12 19.54
C THR A 51 26.73 -26.01 20.75
N LEU A 52 26.21 -25.47 21.86
CA LEU A 52 26.88 -25.53 23.17
C LEU A 52 26.39 -26.77 23.92
N THR A 53 27.30 -27.71 24.20
CA THR A 53 27.02 -28.92 24.96
C THR A 53 27.52 -28.74 26.40
N PRO A 54 26.71 -28.92 27.45
CA PRO A 54 27.19 -28.93 28.83
C PRO A 54 28.07 -30.17 29.08
N ALA A 55 29.17 -30.00 29.81
CA ALA A 55 30.11 -31.09 30.14
C ALA A 55 29.50 -32.05 31.20
N PRO A 56 29.54 -33.37 30.99
CA PRO A 56 29.15 -34.33 32.01
C PRO A 56 30.33 -34.61 32.98
N THR A 57 30.05 -34.60 34.28
CA THR A 57 30.96 -35.08 35.32
C THR A 57 30.45 -36.43 35.84
N THR A 58 31.29 -37.47 35.78
CA THR A 58 31.03 -38.74 36.48
C THR A 58 32.32 -39.46 36.86
N VAL A 59 32.28 -40.11 38.04
CA VAL A 59 33.38 -40.70 38.81
C VAL A 59 33.54 -42.20 38.47
N THR A 60 34.79 -42.70 38.46
CA THR A 60 35.19 -44.07 38.06
C THR A 60 35.30 -45.04 39.25
N PRO A 61 34.99 -46.34 39.08
CA PRO A 61 36.01 -47.38 39.34
C PRO A 61 36.11 -48.47 38.25
N ALA A 62 37.30 -49.09 38.18
CA ALA A 62 37.83 -50.00 37.15
C ALA A 62 37.24 -51.44 37.18
N PRO A 63 37.29 -52.25 36.10
CA PRO A 63 38.52 -53.01 35.79
C PRO A 63 38.80 -53.41 34.30
N THR A 64 40.08 -53.73 34.05
CA THR A 64 40.73 -54.59 33.03
C THR A 64 40.16 -54.68 31.60
N THR A 65 40.91 -54.11 30.65
CA THR A 65 40.75 -54.21 29.20
C THR A 65 41.56 -55.37 28.59
N VAL A 66 40.90 -56.18 27.75
CA VAL A 66 41.51 -56.94 26.65
C VAL A 66 41.01 -56.29 25.37
N THR A 67 41.90 -55.90 24.46
CA THR A 67 41.57 -55.10 23.27
C THR A 67 41.53 -55.98 22.00
N PRO A 68 40.36 -56.22 21.38
CA PRO A 68 40.27 -56.55 19.97
C PRO A 68 40.27 -55.25 19.13
N ALA A 69 40.93 -55.28 17.97
CA ALA A 69 40.95 -54.16 17.03
C ALA A 69 39.54 -53.86 16.47
N PRO A 70 39.09 -52.60 16.38
CA PRO A 70 37.80 -52.27 15.80
C PRO A 70 37.84 -52.35 14.26
N THR A 71 37.13 -53.30 13.67
CA THR A 71 36.71 -53.22 12.26
C THR A 71 35.58 -52.22 12.13
N THR A 72 35.84 -51.09 11.47
CA THR A 72 34.80 -50.11 11.10
C THR A 72 34.29 -50.43 9.70
N VAL A 73 33.00 -50.70 9.56
CA VAL A 73 32.32 -50.79 8.26
C VAL A 73 31.54 -49.48 8.10
N THR A 74 31.97 -48.61 7.20
CA THR A 74 31.31 -47.33 6.91
C THR A 74 30.22 -47.55 5.88
N PRO A 75 28.92 -47.33 6.18
CA PRO A 75 27.90 -47.26 5.14
C PRO A 75 28.11 -45.95 4.35
N ALA A 76 28.08 -46.02 3.02
CA ALA A 76 28.08 -44.84 2.18
C ALA A 76 26.80 -44.02 2.45
N PRO A 77 26.88 -42.69 2.63
CA PRO A 77 25.71 -41.87 2.87
C PRO A 77 24.87 -41.78 1.58
N THR A 78 23.70 -42.40 1.56
CA THR A 78 22.68 -42.14 0.53
C THR A 78 22.00 -40.80 0.85
N THR A 79 22.43 -39.75 0.16
CA THR A 79 21.73 -38.46 0.20
C THR A 79 20.58 -38.52 -0.81
N VAL A 80 19.33 -38.64 -0.32
CA VAL A 80 18.15 -38.48 -1.17
C VAL A 80 17.84 -36.98 -1.20
N THR A 81 18.36 -36.27 -2.20
CA THR A 81 17.97 -34.88 -2.45
C THR A 81 16.59 -34.90 -3.11
N PRO A 82 15.51 -34.43 -2.47
CA PRO A 82 14.27 -34.21 -3.21
C PRO A 82 14.58 -33.18 -4.30
N ALA A 83 14.24 -33.53 -5.54
CA ALA A 83 14.35 -32.61 -6.65
C ALA A 83 13.62 -31.31 -6.28
N PRO A 84 14.19 -30.12 -6.57
CA PRO A 84 13.51 -28.87 -6.30
C PRO A 84 12.17 -28.88 -7.04
N THR A 85 11.07 -28.99 -6.29
CA THR A 85 9.74 -28.77 -6.83
C THR A 85 9.67 -27.29 -7.15
N THR A 86 9.96 -26.92 -8.39
CA THR A 86 9.58 -25.63 -8.92
C THR A 86 8.06 -25.60 -8.93
N VAL A 87 7.47 -25.07 -7.86
CA VAL A 87 6.11 -24.55 -7.91
C VAL A 87 6.15 -23.31 -8.80
N THR A 88 6.13 -23.52 -10.10
CA THR A 88 5.73 -22.48 -11.05
C THR A 88 4.35 -22.02 -10.57
N PRO A 89 4.14 -20.73 -10.20
CA PRO A 89 2.78 -20.25 -10.00
C PRO A 89 2.02 -20.46 -11.31
N THR A 90 1.16 -21.47 -11.34
CA THR A 90 0.50 -21.99 -12.56
C THR A 90 -0.39 -20.96 -13.25
N THR A 91 -0.59 -19.79 -12.68
CA THR A 91 -1.18 -18.66 -13.38
C THR A 91 -0.54 -17.38 -12.85
N ALA A 92 -0.13 -16.49 -13.76
CA ALA A 92 -0.02 -15.08 -13.39
C ALA A 92 -1.34 -14.70 -12.69
N PRO A 93 -1.30 -13.97 -11.56
CA PRO A 93 -2.53 -13.55 -10.89
C PRO A 93 -3.45 -12.97 -11.94
N PRO A 94 -4.76 -13.29 -11.94
CA PRO A 94 -5.68 -12.72 -12.89
C PRO A 94 -5.45 -11.20 -12.95
N ALA A 95 -5.45 -10.63 -14.15
CA ALA A 95 -5.30 -9.20 -14.33
C ALA A 95 -6.57 -8.50 -13.80
N CYS A 96 -6.71 -8.44 -12.47
CA CYS A 96 -7.85 -7.81 -11.83
C CYS A 96 -7.58 -6.32 -11.73
N SER A 97 -8.53 -5.52 -12.20
CA SER A 97 -8.53 -4.09 -11.89
C SER A 97 -8.58 -3.86 -10.38
N ARG A 98 -7.92 -2.80 -9.91
CA ARG A 98 -7.95 -2.33 -8.50
C ARG A 98 -8.91 -1.15 -8.31
N THR A 99 -10.02 -1.16 -9.03
CA THR A 99 -11.07 -0.14 -8.88
C THR A 99 -11.90 -0.44 -7.64
N ARG A 100 -11.76 0.39 -6.60
CA ARG A 100 -12.62 0.35 -5.42
C ARG A 100 -13.98 0.95 -5.76
N ARG A 101 -15.05 0.34 -5.27
CA ARG A 101 -16.44 0.77 -5.49
C ARG A 101 -17.23 0.81 -4.18
N SER A 102 -18.38 1.48 -4.19
CA SER A 102 -19.27 1.50 -3.02
C SER A 102 -19.67 0.07 -2.67
N TRP A 103 -19.78 -0.23 -1.38
CA TRP A 103 -20.31 -1.51 -0.90
C TRP A 103 -21.68 -1.84 -1.51
N ASP A 104 -22.51 -0.83 -1.76
CA ASP A 104 -23.86 -1.02 -2.32
C ASP A 104 -23.83 -1.47 -3.78
N SER A 105 -22.72 -1.24 -4.49
CA SER A 105 -22.53 -1.69 -5.87
C SER A 105 -22.01 -3.14 -5.97
N TYR A 106 -21.60 -3.75 -4.85
CA TYR A 106 -21.10 -5.11 -4.86
C TYR A 106 -22.24 -6.10 -5.04
N THR A 107 -22.05 -7.08 -5.90
CA THR A 107 -22.90 -8.26 -6.01
C THR A 107 -22.84 -9.09 -4.73
N ALA A 108 -23.83 -9.97 -4.51
CA ALA A 108 -23.84 -10.87 -3.36
C ALA A 108 -22.57 -11.75 -3.29
N ALA A 109 -22.06 -12.21 -4.43
CA ALA A 109 -20.83 -13.00 -4.52
C ALA A 109 -19.58 -12.20 -4.13
N GLU A 110 -19.47 -10.95 -4.58
CA GLU A 110 -18.38 -10.06 -4.19
C GLU A 110 -18.43 -9.74 -2.69
N LYS A 111 -19.62 -9.48 -2.14
CA LYS A 111 -19.81 -9.27 -0.70
C LYS A 111 -19.40 -10.51 0.10
N ALA A 112 -19.84 -11.71 -0.31
CA ALA A 112 -19.47 -12.96 0.34
C ALA A 112 -17.95 -13.20 0.31
N THR A 113 -17.31 -12.96 -0.84
CA THR A 113 -15.86 -13.10 -1.01
C THR A 113 -15.10 -12.13 -0.10
N TYR A 114 -15.53 -10.87 -0.03
CA TYR A 114 -14.92 -9.86 0.84
C TYR A 114 -15.07 -10.23 2.33
N LYS A 115 -16.27 -10.62 2.76
CA LYS A 115 -16.53 -11.06 4.15
C LYS A 115 -15.64 -12.25 4.53
N LYS A 116 -15.53 -13.24 3.65
CA LYS A 116 -14.64 -14.41 3.84
C LYS A 116 -13.17 -14.00 3.95
N ALA A 117 -12.71 -13.05 3.13
CA ALA A 117 -11.34 -12.53 3.21
C ALA A 117 -11.07 -11.86 4.57
N ILE A 118 -12.02 -11.05 5.07
CA ILE A 118 -11.92 -10.40 6.38
C ILE A 118 -11.89 -11.43 7.52
N GLU A 119 -12.80 -12.42 7.51
CA GLU A 119 -12.79 -13.51 8.49
C GLU A 119 -11.47 -14.27 8.48
N THR A 120 -10.95 -14.57 7.30
CA THR A 120 -9.66 -15.25 7.14
C THR A 120 -8.51 -14.41 7.70
N ALA A 121 -8.50 -13.10 7.44
CA ALA A 121 -7.52 -12.17 7.99
C ALA A 121 -7.60 -12.07 9.53
N MET A 122 -8.81 -12.07 10.08
CA MET A 122 -9.05 -12.04 11.53
C MET A 122 -8.57 -13.34 12.19
N ASN A 123 -8.93 -14.50 11.65
CA ASN A 123 -8.52 -15.80 12.18
C ASN A 123 -6.99 -16.01 12.17
N LYS A 124 -6.29 -15.38 11.22
CA LYS A 124 -4.82 -15.39 11.13
C LYS A 124 -4.14 -14.30 11.97
N GLY A 125 -4.89 -13.40 12.62
CA GLY A 125 -4.36 -12.28 13.40
C GLY A 125 -3.84 -11.10 12.56
N TYR A 126 -3.97 -11.14 11.23
CA TYR A 126 -3.49 -10.07 10.35
C TYR A 126 -4.36 -8.82 10.47
N TYR A 127 -5.67 -8.97 10.59
CA TYR A 127 -6.56 -7.82 10.81
C TYR A 127 -6.17 -7.05 12.09
N GLU A 128 -5.93 -7.79 13.18
CA GLU A 128 -5.49 -7.21 14.46
C GLU A 128 -4.13 -6.51 14.32
N THR A 129 -3.20 -7.10 13.56
CA THR A 129 -1.90 -6.48 13.28
C THR A 129 -2.05 -5.12 12.60
N PHE A 130 -2.89 -5.01 11.57
CA PHE A 130 -3.17 -3.72 10.92
C PHE A 130 -3.84 -2.71 11.85
N ALA A 131 -4.78 -3.15 12.69
CA ALA A 131 -5.39 -2.28 13.69
C ALA A 131 -4.35 -1.77 14.71
N LYS A 132 -3.40 -2.60 15.13
CA LYS A 132 -2.27 -2.20 15.99
C LYS A 132 -1.32 -1.24 15.31
N ILE A 133 -1.04 -1.40 14.02
CA ILE A 133 -0.21 -0.45 13.25
C ILE A 133 -0.83 0.96 13.27
N HIS A 134 -2.14 1.11 13.21
CA HIS A 134 -2.76 2.45 13.27
C HIS A 134 -2.81 3.04 14.69
N ARG A 135 -2.89 2.19 15.73
CA ARG A 135 -2.97 2.61 17.14
C ARG A 135 -1.64 2.73 17.85
N ASN A 136 -0.57 2.14 17.32
CA ASN A 136 0.75 2.23 17.95
C ASN A 136 1.15 3.70 18.03
N GLN A 137 1.71 4.11 19.17
CA GLN A 137 1.97 5.52 19.45
C GLN A 137 2.88 6.17 18.41
N MET A 138 3.92 5.47 17.95
CA MET A 138 4.86 6.03 16.98
C MET A 138 4.21 6.24 15.62
N THR A 139 3.54 5.21 15.11
CA THR A 139 2.86 5.27 13.81
C THR A 139 1.64 6.18 13.83
N TRP A 140 1.01 6.39 15.01
CA TRP A 140 -0.05 7.38 15.17
C TRP A 140 0.48 8.80 14.93
N TYR A 141 1.62 9.17 15.51
CA TYR A 141 2.24 10.48 15.27
C TYR A 141 2.74 10.66 13.83
N GLU A 142 3.10 9.58 13.15
CA GLU A 142 3.39 9.64 11.71
C GLU A 142 2.13 9.91 10.88
N ALA A 143 1.02 9.29 11.27
CA ALA A 143 -0.22 9.25 10.49
C ALA A 143 -1.09 10.51 10.63
N HIS A 144 -1.08 11.16 11.79
CA HIS A 144 -2.04 12.21 12.16
C HIS A 144 -1.36 13.50 12.58
N GLY A 145 -1.99 14.64 12.31
CA GLY A 145 -1.47 15.98 12.61
C GLY A 145 -0.28 16.38 11.75
N THR A 146 -0.03 15.67 10.64
CA THR A 146 1.12 15.88 9.75
C THR A 146 0.69 16.13 8.32
N CYS A 147 1.60 16.67 7.50
CA CYS A 147 1.38 16.84 6.06
C CYS A 147 1.29 15.52 5.28
N VAL A 148 1.58 14.38 5.92
CA VAL A 148 1.55 13.06 5.28
C VAL A 148 0.26 12.28 5.55
N PHE A 149 -0.72 12.85 6.28
CA PHE A 149 -1.98 12.19 6.64
C PHE A 149 -2.61 11.39 5.48
N LEU A 150 -2.84 12.05 4.33
CA LEU A 150 -3.44 11.40 3.15
C LEU A 150 -2.55 10.29 2.57
N TYR A 151 -1.24 10.50 2.54
CA TYR A 151 -0.28 9.55 1.98
C TYR A 151 -0.12 8.32 2.87
N TRP A 152 -0.02 8.52 4.18
CA TRP A 152 0.09 7.47 5.18
C TRP A 152 -1.15 6.56 5.12
N HIS A 153 -2.35 7.14 5.18
CA HIS A 153 -3.60 6.36 5.14
C HIS A 153 -3.81 5.69 3.78
N ARG A 154 -3.40 6.32 2.67
CA ARG A 154 -3.44 5.69 1.34
C ARG A 154 -2.52 4.47 1.26
N ARG A 155 -1.31 4.57 1.81
CA ARG A 155 -0.36 3.43 1.89
C ARG A 155 -0.87 2.34 2.82
N PHE A 156 -1.46 2.71 3.95
CA PHE A 156 -2.08 1.76 4.89
C PHE A 156 -3.18 0.94 4.20
N LEU A 157 -4.09 1.60 3.48
CA LEU A 157 -5.14 0.92 2.73
C LEU A 157 -4.60 0.04 1.57
N LEU A 158 -3.51 0.44 0.92
CA LEU A 158 -2.87 -0.42 -0.08
C LEU A 158 -2.26 -1.67 0.57
N GLY A 159 -1.58 -1.51 1.70
CA GLY A 159 -1.04 -2.62 2.48
C GLY A 159 -2.14 -3.59 2.93
N PHE A 160 -3.25 -3.07 3.45
CA PHE A 160 -4.38 -3.88 3.90
C PHE A 160 -5.00 -4.67 2.74
N GLU A 161 -5.21 -4.03 1.58
CA GLU A 161 -5.73 -4.71 0.39
C GLU A 161 -4.78 -5.79 -0.13
N ASN A 162 -3.48 -5.51 -0.14
CA ASN A 162 -2.47 -6.50 -0.52
C ASN A 162 -2.45 -7.70 0.43
N MET A 163 -2.60 -7.45 1.73
CA MET A 163 -2.75 -8.51 2.71
C MET A 163 -3.97 -9.38 2.39
N LEU A 164 -5.16 -8.80 2.17
CA LEU A 164 -6.35 -9.58 1.81
C LEU A 164 -6.14 -10.43 0.55
N ARG A 165 -5.54 -9.86 -0.50
CA ARG A 165 -5.27 -10.57 -1.75
C ARG A 165 -4.22 -11.67 -1.61
N SER A 166 -3.37 -11.60 -0.58
CA SER A 166 -2.34 -12.61 -0.30
C SER A 166 -2.87 -13.85 0.44
N LEU A 167 -4.11 -13.80 0.96
CA LEU A 167 -4.70 -14.87 1.77
C LEU A 167 -5.03 -16.15 0.99
N GLY A 168 -5.05 -16.10 -0.35
CA GLY A 168 -5.37 -17.21 -1.22
C GLY A 168 -5.76 -16.75 -2.62
N SER A 169 -5.71 -17.66 -3.60
CA SER A 169 -6.05 -17.36 -5.01
C SER A 169 -7.49 -16.88 -5.17
N GLU A 170 -8.42 -17.35 -4.34
CA GLU A 170 -9.81 -16.89 -4.33
C GLU A 170 -9.96 -15.39 -3.99
N PHE A 171 -9.00 -14.81 -3.27
CA PHE A 171 -9.01 -13.41 -2.89
C PHE A 171 -8.16 -12.53 -3.82
N ALA A 172 -7.55 -13.11 -4.86
CA ALA A 172 -6.57 -12.44 -5.71
C ALA A 172 -7.12 -11.17 -6.39
N CYS A 173 -8.44 -11.05 -6.56
CA CYS A 173 -9.10 -9.88 -7.13
C CYS A 173 -9.82 -8.98 -6.11
N VAL A 174 -9.74 -9.26 -4.82
CA VAL A 174 -10.41 -8.45 -3.80
C VAL A 174 -9.89 -7.01 -3.84
N THR A 175 -10.81 -6.06 -3.71
CA THR A 175 -10.55 -4.63 -3.48
C THR A 175 -11.29 -4.20 -2.23
N ILE A 176 -10.77 -3.21 -1.52
CA ILE A 176 -11.48 -2.64 -0.36
C ILE A 176 -12.69 -1.82 -0.86
N PRO A 177 -13.93 -2.11 -0.43
CA PRO A 177 -15.09 -1.29 -0.74
C PRO A 177 -15.05 0.02 0.04
N TYR A 178 -15.68 1.08 -0.47
CA TYR A 178 -15.87 2.30 0.31
C TYR A 178 -17.27 2.39 0.92
N PHE A 179 -17.33 2.99 2.11
CA PHE A 179 -18.54 3.40 2.80
C PHE A 179 -18.96 4.78 2.28
N ASP A 180 -20.05 4.84 1.51
CA ASP A 180 -20.61 6.10 1.01
C ASP A 180 -21.52 6.77 2.04
N TYR A 181 -20.92 7.21 3.14
CA TYR A 181 -21.65 7.83 4.24
C TYR A 181 -22.33 9.15 3.83
N VAL A 182 -21.87 9.77 2.73
CA VAL A 182 -22.48 10.98 2.18
C VAL A 182 -23.85 10.64 1.63
N GLN A 183 -23.98 9.58 0.83
CA GLN A 183 -25.27 9.12 0.34
C GLN A 183 -26.18 8.63 1.47
N ASP A 184 -25.63 7.90 2.45
CA ASP A 184 -26.41 7.45 3.62
C ASP A 184 -26.92 8.63 4.47
N SER A 185 -26.16 9.73 4.55
CA SER A 185 -26.59 10.95 5.24
C SER A 185 -27.77 11.64 4.54
N VAL A 186 -27.90 11.51 3.22
CA VAL A 186 -29.03 12.04 2.46
C VAL A 186 -30.30 11.27 2.79
N ALA A 187 -30.24 9.94 2.81
CA ALA A 187 -31.35 9.08 3.21
C ALA A 187 -31.79 9.39 4.67
N PHE A 188 -30.84 9.53 5.58
CA PHE A 188 -31.11 9.92 6.96
C PHE A 188 -31.85 11.25 7.06
N ARG A 189 -31.39 12.29 6.34
CA ARG A 189 -32.03 13.62 6.33
C ARG A 189 -33.39 13.63 5.66
N ALA A 190 -33.61 12.78 4.66
CA ALA A 190 -34.92 12.55 4.06
C ALA A 190 -35.87 11.79 5.00
N GLY A 191 -35.38 11.29 6.13
CA GLY A 191 -36.17 10.61 7.15
C GLY A 191 -36.50 9.15 6.84
N THR A 192 -35.93 8.58 5.77
CA THR A 192 -36.18 7.19 5.32
C THR A 192 -35.53 6.14 6.22
N CYS A 193 -34.57 6.56 7.05
CA CYS A 193 -33.90 5.76 8.07
C CYS A 193 -33.56 6.67 9.27
N LYS A 194 -33.17 6.07 10.41
CA LYS A 194 -33.06 6.79 11.71
C LYS A 194 -31.70 6.67 12.41
N SER A 195 -30.76 5.93 11.83
CA SER A 195 -29.45 5.65 12.42
C SER A 195 -28.46 5.14 11.38
N VAL A 196 -27.17 5.14 11.70
CA VAL A 196 -26.12 4.54 10.85
C VAL A 196 -26.49 3.11 10.46
N SER A 197 -26.88 2.27 11.42
CA SER A 197 -27.30 0.90 11.12
C SER A 197 -28.53 0.82 10.22
N SER A 198 -29.52 1.71 10.35
CA SER A 198 -30.72 1.62 9.49
C SER A 198 -30.51 2.22 8.10
N CYS A 199 -29.60 3.19 7.94
CA CYS A 199 -29.31 3.80 6.65
C CYS A 199 -28.29 2.99 5.84
N SER A 200 -27.26 2.46 6.49
CA SER A 200 -26.05 1.98 5.81
C SER A 200 -25.99 0.46 5.70
N ALA A 201 -25.98 -0.07 4.48
CA ALA A 201 -25.84 -1.51 4.28
C ALA A 201 -24.47 -2.02 4.72
N ILE A 202 -23.38 -1.29 4.44
CA ILE A 202 -22.03 -1.69 4.86
C ILE A 202 -21.93 -1.77 6.40
N ALA A 203 -22.56 -0.85 7.12
CA ALA A 203 -22.56 -0.85 8.58
C ALA A 203 -23.30 -2.06 9.16
N ARG A 204 -24.41 -2.49 8.54
CA ARG A 204 -25.14 -3.70 8.95
C ARG A 204 -24.39 -4.97 8.59
N GLU A 205 -23.89 -5.03 7.36
CA GLU A 205 -23.43 -6.27 6.75
C GLU A 205 -22.00 -6.66 7.12
N LEU A 206 -21.19 -5.69 7.54
CA LEU A 206 -19.84 -5.92 8.07
C LEU A 206 -19.81 -5.89 9.61
N ALA A 207 -20.98 -5.86 10.26
CA ALA A 207 -21.10 -6.10 11.69
C ALA A 207 -21.12 -7.62 11.98
N GLY A 208 -20.74 -8.00 13.20
CA GLY A 208 -20.94 -9.37 13.69
C GLY A 208 -19.88 -10.41 13.32
N PHE A 209 -18.76 -10.02 12.71
CA PHE A 209 -17.61 -10.92 12.55
C PHE A 209 -17.12 -11.42 13.92
N LYS A 210 -16.90 -12.73 14.04
CA LYS A 210 -16.22 -13.31 15.19
C LYS A 210 -14.73 -13.00 15.08
N ALA A 211 -14.25 -12.02 15.83
CA ALA A 211 -12.83 -11.72 15.92
C ALA A 211 -12.19 -12.47 17.09
N SER A 212 -10.94 -12.91 16.92
CA SER A 212 -10.09 -13.43 18.01
C SER A 212 -9.74 -12.37 19.05
N PHE A 213 -9.95 -11.09 18.72
CA PHE A 213 -9.70 -9.94 19.57
C PHE A 213 -10.98 -9.11 19.76
N SER A 214 -11.25 -8.69 21.00
CA SER A 214 -12.42 -7.88 21.33
C SER A 214 -12.15 -6.40 21.05
N TRP A 215 -12.89 -5.82 20.11
CA TRP A 215 -12.89 -4.38 19.83
C TRP A 215 -14.16 -3.76 20.41
N ASN A 216 -14.04 -2.61 21.06
CA ASN A 216 -15.21 -1.84 21.47
C ASN A 216 -15.78 -1.13 20.24
N ARG A 217 -16.91 -1.60 19.73
CA ARG A 217 -17.64 -0.90 18.65
C ARG A 217 -18.66 0.05 19.27
N GLY A 218 -18.82 1.25 18.70
CA GLY A 218 -19.93 2.13 19.08
C GLY A 218 -21.30 1.56 18.72
N ASP A 219 -22.34 2.06 19.37
CA ASP A 219 -23.72 1.64 19.12
C ASP A 219 -24.29 2.32 17.87
N TRP A 220 -24.09 1.68 16.72
CA TRP A 220 -24.52 2.19 15.42
C TRP A 220 -26.05 2.21 15.23
N THR A 221 -26.80 1.53 16.12
CA THR A 221 -28.26 1.63 16.13
C THR A 221 -28.75 2.96 16.69
N LYS A 222 -27.91 3.64 17.48
CA LYS A 222 -28.17 4.96 18.06
C LYS A 222 -27.38 6.09 17.40
N ALA A 223 -26.29 5.77 16.69
CA ALA A 223 -25.48 6.76 15.97
C ALA A 223 -26.30 7.45 14.85
N LYS A 224 -26.23 8.78 14.77
CA LYS A 224 -27.00 9.62 13.83
C LYS A 224 -26.06 10.47 12.98
N PHE A 225 -26.26 10.46 11.66
CA PHE A 225 -25.52 11.34 10.77
C PHE A 225 -25.76 12.80 11.13
N THR A 226 -24.72 13.63 11.01
CA THR A 226 -24.78 15.07 11.25
C THR A 226 -24.88 15.83 9.92
N PRO A 227 -25.38 17.08 9.92
CA PRO A 227 -25.41 17.91 8.71
C PRO A 227 -24.04 18.07 8.03
N ASP A 228 -22.95 18.05 8.80
CA ASP A 228 -21.57 18.19 8.31
C ASP A 228 -21.16 17.08 7.33
N MET A 229 -21.87 15.95 7.36
CA MET A 229 -21.60 14.80 6.50
C MET A 229 -22.26 14.89 5.12
N SER A 230 -22.98 15.98 4.85
CA SER A 230 -23.56 16.22 3.53
C SER A 230 -22.51 16.65 2.50
N HIS A 231 -22.73 16.34 1.23
CA HIS A 231 -21.85 16.73 0.14
C HIS A 231 -21.54 18.25 0.14
N VAL A 232 -22.54 19.08 0.38
CA VAL A 232 -22.41 20.55 0.38
C VAL A 232 -21.48 21.01 1.50
N ASN A 233 -21.67 20.51 2.73
CA ASN A 233 -20.83 20.91 3.87
C ASN A 233 -19.41 20.36 3.77
N ILE A 234 -19.24 19.13 3.27
CA ILE A 234 -17.91 18.57 2.97
C ILE A 234 -17.21 19.41 1.92
N LYS A 235 -17.87 19.74 0.80
CA LYS A 235 -17.30 20.59 -0.24
C LYS A 235 -16.91 21.96 0.30
N GLN A 236 -17.78 22.61 1.09
CA GLN A 236 -17.49 23.91 1.68
C GLN A 236 -16.33 23.85 2.69
N THR A 237 -16.17 22.73 3.38
CA THR A 237 -15.08 22.49 4.33
C THR A 237 -13.74 22.27 3.63
N VAL A 238 -13.71 21.44 2.59
CA VAL A 238 -12.47 21.01 1.94
C VAL A 238 -12.04 21.95 0.82
N LEU A 239 -13.00 22.51 0.09
CA LEU A 239 -12.80 23.38 -1.08
C LEU A 239 -13.71 24.62 -0.99
N PRO A 240 -13.56 25.47 0.04
CA PRO A 240 -14.31 26.72 0.15
C PRO A 240 -14.12 27.63 -1.07
N SER A 241 -15.22 28.11 -1.63
CA SER A 241 -15.21 29.05 -2.76
C SER A 241 -14.40 30.32 -2.44
N GLY A 242 -13.63 30.79 -3.42
CA GLY A 242 -12.87 32.04 -3.31
C GLY A 242 -11.59 31.96 -2.47
N LYS A 243 -11.16 30.76 -2.04
CA LYS A 243 -9.88 30.56 -1.36
C LYS A 243 -8.89 29.80 -2.25
N SER A 244 -7.65 30.28 -2.29
CA SER A 244 -6.52 29.48 -2.77
C SER A 244 -6.04 28.60 -1.62
N LEU A 245 -5.92 27.30 -1.86
CA LEU A 245 -5.59 26.31 -0.84
C LEU A 245 -4.34 25.54 -1.25
N THR A 246 -3.47 25.29 -0.29
CA THR A 246 -2.39 24.34 -0.43
C THR A 246 -2.90 22.92 -0.22
N LEU A 247 -2.10 21.93 -0.61
CA LEU A 247 -2.40 20.53 -0.27
C LEU A 247 -2.46 20.31 1.25
N ALA A 248 -1.67 21.06 2.02
CA ALA A 248 -1.69 20.98 3.48
C ALA A 248 -3.03 21.47 4.06
N ASP A 249 -3.59 22.56 3.54
CA ASP A 249 -4.90 23.08 3.97
C ASP A 249 -6.02 22.07 3.68
N VAL A 250 -5.99 21.47 2.50
CA VAL A 250 -6.95 20.41 2.09
C VAL A 250 -6.78 19.18 2.98
N SER A 251 -5.56 18.71 3.21
CA SER A 251 -5.27 17.55 4.06
C SER A 251 -5.76 17.79 5.50
N SER A 252 -5.48 18.95 6.07
CA SER A 252 -5.90 19.32 7.43
C SER A 252 -7.42 19.39 7.56
N SER A 253 -8.11 19.93 6.54
CA SER A 253 -9.58 20.01 6.53
C SER A 253 -10.24 18.63 6.40
N ILE A 254 -9.64 17.74 5.61
CA ILE A 254 -10.10 16.35 5.49
C ILE A 254 -9.90 15.63 6.82
N GLU A 255 -8.71 15.70 7.42
CA GLU A 255 -8.41 15.04 8.69
C GLU A 255 -9.32 15.56 9.82
N GLY A 256 -9.17 16.84 10.17
CA GLY A 256 -9.75 17.42 11.39
C GLY A 256 -11.28 17.57 11.36
N ARG A 257 -11.90 17.44 10.18
CA ARG A 257 -13.36 17.51 10.04
C ARG A 257 -13.93 16.28 9.36
N VAL A 258 -13.70 16.11 8.07
CA VAL A 258 -14.42 15.12 7.26
C VAL A 258 -14.18 13.68 7.76
N HIS A 259 -12.91 13.31 7.96
CA HIS A 259 -12.49 12.00 8.44
C HIS A 259 -12.84 11.81 9.93
N ASN A 260 -12.44 12.75 10.79
CA ASN A 260 -12.68 12.65 12.23
C ASN A 260 -14.18 12.64 12.58
N SER A 261 -15.03 13.33 11.82
CA SER A 261 -16.49 13.25 12.01
C SER A 261 -17.04 11.85 11.83
N VAL A 262 -16.52 11.07 10.87
CA VAL A 262 -16.95 9.66 10.68
C VAL A 262 -16.45 8.80 11.84
N HIS A 263 -15.19 8.96 12.25
CA HIS A 263 -14.62 8.26 13.40
C HIS A 263 -15.44 8.49 14.68
N ASN A 264 -15.74 9.75 14.99
CA ASN A 264 -16.51 10.15 16.16
C ASN A 264 -17.97 9.72 16.08
N LEU A 265 -18.57 9.70 14.88
CA LEU A 265 -19.91 9.15 14.68
C LEU A 265 -19.96 7.65 15.01
N LEU A 266 -18.99 6.88 14.53
CA LEU A 266 -18.96 5.43 14.68
C LEU A 266 -18.56 5.00 16.09
N GLY A 267 -17.77 5.82 16.80
CA GLY A 267 -17.48 5.69 18.22
C GLY A 267 -16.73 4.42 18.63
N GLY A 268 -16.70 4.18 19.94
CA GLY A 268 -15.93 3.08 20.54
C GLY A 268 -14.44 3.26 20.29
N ASP A 269 -13.77 2.19 19.91
CA ASP A 269 -12.36 2.17 19.58
C ASP A 269 -12.04 3.00 18.31
N MET A 270 -13.04 3.40 17.50
CA MET A 270 -12.84 4.27 16.35
C MET A 270 -12.76 5.76 16.71
N THR A 271 -13.16 6.14 17.93
CA THR A 271 -13.19 7.55 18.36
C THR A 271 -11.79 8.15 18.26
N THR A 272 -11.67 9.34 17.66
CA THR A 272 -10.41 10.10 17.68
C THR A 272 -10.31 10.86 18.99
N ALA A 273 -9.14 10.86 19.63
CA ALA A 273 -8.85 11.73 20.77
C ALA A 273 -8.83 13.21 20.37
#